data_AF-A0A4S4KF35-F1
#
_entry.id   AF-A0A4S4KF35-F1
#
_cell.length_a   1.000
_cell.length_b   1.000
_cell.length_c   1.000
_cell.angle_alpha   90.00
_cell.angle_beta   90.00
_cell.angle_gamma   90.00
#
_symmetry.space_group_name_H-M   'P 1'
#
loop_
_entity.id
_entity.type
_entity.pdbx_description
1 polymer ?
#
loop_
_entity_poly.entity_id
_entity_poly.type
_entity_poly.pdbx_seq_one_letter_code
_entity_poly.pdbx_strand_id
1 'polypeptide(L)'
;MLRFWARRRASVMDVDEFEDPLPKVAYDTTNARRLREMLAEQGLPTNGDKPILAARHARWITLYNANRDASLLQRKPLKQMKLELKKWEEMEEKKKKNRADASNLDPATYQRDNKATFARLVEAARPKPPERKEFADESADMGSTAENSASKDDGNIVMDED
;
A
#
# COMPACT_ATOMS: atom_id res chain seq x y z
N MET A 1 -9.19 28.21 24.15
CA MET A 1 -9.17 26.86 24.76
C MET A 1 -7.98 26.09 24.22
N LEU A 2 -6.80 26.20 24.86
CA LEU A 2 -5.63 25.39 24.54
C LEU A 2 -5.42 24.42 25.72
N ARG A 3 -5.86 23.18 25.57
CA ARG A 3 -5.46 22.10 26.47
C ARG A 3 -4.11 21.59 25.98
N PHE A 4 -3.05 22.27 26.41
CA PHE A 4 -1.72 21.69 26.41
C PHE A 4 -1.78 20.45 27.31
N TRP A 5 -1.53 19.30 26.69
CA TRP A 5 -1.45 17.98 27.32
C TRP A 5 -0.75 18.09 28.69
N ALA A 6 -1.55 17.99 29.75
CA ALA A 6 -1.10 18.26 31.10
C ALA A 6 -0.15 17.15 31.56
N ARG A 7 0.99 17.58 32.08
CA ARG A 7 1.97 16.76 32.77
C ARG A 7 1.28 15.87 33.81
N ARG A 8 1.13 14.58 33.52
CA ARG A 8 0.76 13.56 34.50
C ARG A 8 1.88 12.52 34.57
N ARG A 9 2.70 12.61 35.61
CA ARG A 9 3.42 11.43 36.12
C ARG A 9 2.33 10.51 36.67
N ALA A 10 1.83 9.61 35.83
CA ALA A 10 0.92 8.58 36.27
C ALA A 10 1.72 7.38 36.78
N SER A 11 1.39 7.03 38.03
CA SER A 11 1.89 5.90 38.79
C SER A 11 1.68 4.58 38.07
N VAL A 12 2.56 3.62 38.34
CA VAL A 12 2.43 2.19 37.99
C VAL A 12 1.12 1.66 38.56
N MET A 13 0.01 1.74 37.80
CA MET A 13 -1.15 0.84 37.88
C MET A 13 -1.85 0.85 36.52
N ASP A 14 -1.86 -0.31 35.87
CA ASP A 14 -2.63 -0.63 34.67
C ASP A 14 -4.14 -0.48 34.96
N VAL A 15 -4.67 0.74 34.84
CA VAL A 15 -6.10 0.95 34.70
C VAL A 15 -6.31 1.56 33.32
N ASP A 16 -6.99 0.79 32.48
CA ASP A 16 -7.44 1.13 31.12
C ASP A 16 -8.55 2.23 31.21
N GLU A 17 -8.23 3.33 31.90
CA GLU A 17 -9.16 4.36 32.32
C GLU A 17 -9.28 5.42 31.23
N PHE A 18 -10.11 5.09 30.25
CA PHE A 18 -10.89 6.02 29.43
C PHE A 18 -10.19 7.32 29.02
N GLU A 19 -9.02 7.21 28.40
CA GLU A 19 -8.36 8.36 27.79
C GLU A 19 -9.09 8.73 26.49
N ASP A 20 -9.38 10.02 26.31
CA ASP A 20 -9.98 10.61 25.10
C ASP A 20 -9.18 10.21 23.84
N PRO A 21 -9.81 10.17 22.65
CA PRO A 21 -9.09 9.88 21.41
C PRO A 21 -7.90 10.81 21.23
N LEU A 22 -6.78 10.25 20.75
CA LEU A 22 -5.56 11.03 20.57
C LEU A 22 -5.76 12.03 19.41
N PRO A 23 -5.45 13.33 19.61
CA PRO A 23 -5.63 14.34 18.59
C PRO A 23 -4.64 14.16 17.43
N LYS A 24 -5.08 14.52 16.22
CA LYS A 24 -4.19 14.61 15.05
C LYS A 24 -3.22 15.78 15.23
N VAL A 25 -1.98 15.60 14.78
CA VAL A 25 -0.89 16.55 14.95
C VAL A 25 -0.46 17.10 13.59
N ALA A 26 -0.18 18.40 13.50
CA ALA A 26 0.37 19.02 12.30
C ALA A 26 1.89 18.82 12.24
N TYR A 27 2.35 17.72 11.63
CA TYR A 27 3.76 17.32 11.64
C TYR A 27 4.71 18.27 10.92
N ASP A 28 4.22 19.06 9.96
CA ASP A 28 5.04 19.98 9.19
C ASP A 28 5.57 21.13 10.06
N THR A 29 4.70 21.67 10.92
CA THR A 29 5.03 22.75 11.86
C THR A 29 5.60 22.24 13.19
N THR A 30 5.43 20.95 13.50
CA THR A 30 5.92 20.38 14.75
C THR A 30 7.43 20.13 14.70
N ASN A 31 8.15 20.60 15.72
CA ASN A 31 9.58 20.39 15.86
C ASN A 31 9.89 18.93 16.31
N ALA A 32 11.02 18.38 15.84
CA ALA A 32 11.55 17.09 16.27
C ALA A 32 11.69 16.96 17.80
N ARG A 33 12.04 18.03 18.53
CA ARG A 33 12.07 18.01 20.00
C ARG A 33 10.69 17.64 20.58
N ARG A 34 9.63 18.30 20.12
CA ARG A 34 8.27 18.06 20.59
C ARG A 34 7.80 16.65 20.23
N LEU A 35 8.15 16.16 19.04
CA LEU A 35 7.85 14.77 18.63
C LEU A 35 8.52 13.75 19.56
N ARG A 36 9.77 13.97 19.97
CA ARG A 36 10.46 13.10 20.94
C ARG A 36 9.78 13.11 22.31
N GLU A 37 9.33 14.28 22.77
CA GLU A 37 8.57 14.38 24.03
C GLU A 37 7.27 13.58 23.95
N MET A 38 6.48 13.73 22.88
CA MET A 38 5.21 13.01 22.68
C MET A 38 5.40 11.49 22.57
N LEU A 39 6.44 11.04 21.89
CA LEU A 39 6.79 9.62 21.80
C LEU A 39 7.27 9.07 23.16
N ALA A 40 8.05 9.86 23.92
CA ALA A 40 8.51 9.47 25.25
C ALA A 40 7.35 9.36 26.25
N GLU A 41 6.38 10.27 26.19
CA GLU A 41 5.14 10.23 26.99
C GLU A 41 4.36 8.91 26.79
N GLN A 42 4.39 8.36 25.57
CA GLN A 42 3.74 7.08 25.22
C GLN A 42 4.65 5.85 25.45
N GLY A 43 5.89 6.06 25.91
CA GLY A 43 6.90 5.00 26.08
C GLY A 43 7.26 4.33 24.76
N LEU A 44 7.42 5.11 23.70
CA LEU A 44 7.86 4.68 22.37
C LEU A 44 9.31 5.13 22.09
N PRO A 45 10.02 4.46 21.16
CA PRO A 45 11.37 4.84 20.77
C PRO A 45 11.42 6.27 20.20
N THR A 46 12.45 7.04 20.61
CA THR A 46 12.68 8.43 20.18
C THR A 46 13.88 8.58 19.25
N ASN A 47 14.35 7.46 18.69
CA ASN A 47 15.45 7.40 17.73
C ASN A 47 15.00 7.74 16.29
N GLY A 48 15.93 8.31 15.51
CA GLY A 48 15.75 8.67 14.11
C GLY A 48 15.47 10.15 13.87
N ASP A 49 15.39 10.51 12.59
CA ASP A 49 15.17 11.89 12.13
C ASP A 49 13.72 12.35 12.29
N LYS A 50 13.47 13.67 12.17
CA LYS A 50 12.12 14.25 12.21
C LYS A 50 11.07 13.48 11.39
N PRO A 51 11.30 13.11 10.11
CA PRO A 51 10.31 12.35 9.34
C PRO A 51 10.01 10.97 9.91
N ILE A 52 11.00 10.28 10.48
CA ILE A 52 10.82 8.97 11.12
C ILE A 52 9.98 9.12 12.39
N LEU A 53 10.31 10.10 13.23
CA LEU A 53 9.55 10.41 14.45
C LEU A 53 8.09 10.78 14.14
N ALA A 54 7.87 11.62 13.12
CA ALA A 54 6.55 12.01 12.67
C ALA A 54 5.73 10.80 12.18
N ALA A 55 6.32 9.97 11.31
CA ALA A 55 5.66 8.78 10.78
C ALA A 55 5.31 7.76 11.88
N ARG A 56 6.24 7.53 12.82
CA ARG A 56 6.02 6.68 14.01
C ARG A 56 4.85 7.19 14.83
N HIS A 57 4.85 8.47 15.19
CA HIS A 57 3.79 9.05 16.01
C HIS A 57 2.43 9.04 15.27
N ALA A 58 2.40 9.33 13.96
CA ALA A 58 1.19 9.26 13.15
C ALA A 58 0.60 7.85 13.08
N ARG A 59 1.47 6.84 12.93
CA ARG A 59 1.05 5.44 12.95
C ARG A 59 0.50 5.05 14.31
N TRP A 60 1.14 5.49 15.40
CA TRP A 60 0.66 5.21 16.75
C TRP A 60 -0.72 5.81 17.01
N ILE A 61 -0.95 7.09 16.68
CA ILE A 61 -2.29 7.71 16.82
C ILE A 61 -3.34 6.92 16.06
N THR A 62 -3.05 6.55 14.81
CA THR A 62 -3.99 5.80 13.96
C THR A 62 -4.30 4.44 14.58
N LEU A 63 -3.28 3.72 15.04
CA LEU A 63 -3.43 2.40 15.65
C LEU A 63 -4.20 2.48 16.98
N TYR A 64 -3.90 3.49 17.79
CA TYR A 64 -4.55 3.72 19.07
C TYR A 64 -6.02 4.08 18.92
N ASN A 65 -6.33 5.05 18.07
CA ASN A 65 -7.71 5.46 17.83
C ASN A 65 -8.52 4.31 17.20
N ALA A 66 -7.95 3.58 16.22
CA ALA A 66 -8.63 2.41 15.63
C ALA A 66 -8.89 1.30 16.66
N ASN A 67 -7.95 1.06 17.59
CA ASN A 67 -8.14 0.10 18.68
C ASN A 67 -9.16 0.58 19.72
N ARG A 68 -9.27 1.90 19.91
CA ARG A 68 -10.30 2.50 20.77
C ARG A 68 -11.69 2.35 20.16
N ASP A 69 -11.81 2.54 18.85
CA ASP A 69 -13.06 2.39 18.09
C ASP A 69 -13.50 0.92 17.95
N ALA A 70 -12.59 -0.05 18.16
CA ALA A 70 -12.92 -1.46 18.16
C ALA A 70 -13.81 -1.86 19.37
N SER A 71 -14.59 -2.92 19.20
CA SER A 71 -15.40 -3.49 20.29
C SER A 71 -14.51 -4.01 21.42
N LEU A 72 -15.02 -4.04 22.65
CA LEU A 72 -14.25 -4.46 23.84
C LEU A 72 -13.62 -5.86 23.69
N LEU A 73 -14.30 -6.78 22.99
CA LEU A 73 -13.80 -8.13 22.72
C LEU A 73 -12.62 -8.17 21.74
N GLN A 74 -12.51 -7.16 20.88
CA GLN A 74 -11.46 -7.05 19.86
C GLN A 74 -10.39 -6.02 20.22
N ARG A 75 -10.53 -5.33 21.35
CA ARG A 75 -9.58 -4.33 21.81
C ARG A 75 -8.28 -5.02 22.22
N LYS A 76 -7.19 -4.57 21.61
CA LYS A 76 -5.83 -5.06 21.84
C LYS A 76 -5.19 -4.33 23.02
N PRO A 77 -4.39 -5.03 23.85
CA PRO A 77 -3.60 -4.39 24.88
C PRO A 77 -2.46 -3.55 24.27
N LEU A 78 -2.00 -2.54 25.02
CA LEU A 78 -0.91 -1.63 24.60
C LEU A 78 0.36 -2.38 24.12
N LYS A 79 0.70 -3.50 24.76
CA LYS A 79 1.87 -4.33 24.37
C LYS A 79 1.74 -4.86 22.93
N GLN A 80 0.55 -5.32 22.54
CA GLN A 80 0.30 -5.80 21.18
C GLN A 80 0.36 -4.65 20.17
N MET A 81 -0.18 -3.49 20.52
CA MET A 81 -0.12 -2.31 19.66
C MET A 81 1.33 -1.84 19.42
N LYS A 82 2.17 -1.86 20.46
CA LYS A 82 3.61 -1.54 20.32
C LYS A 82 4.33 -2.56 19.42
N LEU A 83 3.97 -3.84 19.51
CA LEU A 83 4.50 -4.87 18.62
C LEU A 83 4.05 -4.65 17.16
N GLU A 84 2.79 -4.28 16.94
CA GLU A 84 2.27 -3.94 15.61
C GLU A 84 2.94 -2.71 15.02
N LEU A 85 3.21 -1.69 15.84
CA LEU A 85 3.99 -0.52 15.45
C LEU A 85 5.40 -0.93 15.00
N LYS A 86 6.10 -1.75 15.80
CA LYS A 86 7.45 -2.25 15.45
C LYS A 86 7.45 -3.03 14.13
N LYS A 87 6.49 -3.94 13.94
CA LYS A 87 6.34 -4.69 12.67
C LYS A 87 6.12 -3.74 11.49
N TRP A 88 5.33 -2.69 11.69
CA TRP A 88 5.11 -1.68 10.66
C TRP A 88 6.40 -0.91 10.32
N GLU A 89 7.21 -0.55 11.30
CA GLU A 89 8.51 0.10 11.06
C GLU A 89 9.43 -0.80 10.23
N GLU A 90 9.54 -2.09 10.58
CA GLU A 90 10.32 -3.06 9.83
C GLU A 90 9.83 -3.23 8.37
N MET A 91 8.51 -3.18 8.15
CA MET A 91 7.94 -3.23 6.80
C MET A 91 8.22 -1.96 6.00
N GLU A 92 8.14 -0.78 6.63
CA GLU A 92 8.47 0.49 5.98
C GLU A 92 9.96 0.57 5.60
N GLU A 93 10.85 0.07 6.45
CA GLU A 93 12.27 -0.02 6.12
C GLU A 93 12.53 -0.96 4.94
N LYS A 94 11.89 -2.13 4.91
CA LYS A 94 11.96 -3.06 3.77
C LYS A 94 11.44 -2.41 2.49
N LYS A 95 10.32 -1.68 2.55
CA LYS A 95 9.76 -0.98 1.40
C LYS A 95 10.71 0.10 0.87
N LYS A 96 11.36 0.85 1.75
CA LYS A 96 12.38 1.84 1.36
C LYS A 96 13.57 1.20 0.67
N LYS A 97 14.07 0.07 1.20
CA LYS A 97 15.14 -0.72 0.57
C LYS A 97 14.73 -1.22 -0.82
N ASN A 98 13.57 -1.88 -0.92
CA ASN A 98 13.06 -2.37 -2.20
C ASN A 98 12.88 -1.26 -3.23
N ARG A 99 12.44 -0.06 -2.82
CA ARG A 99 12.32 1.09 -3.72
C ARG A 99 13.69 1.58 -4.19
N ALA A 100 14.68 1.61 -3.29
CA ALA A 100 16.05 1.95 -3.65
C ALA A 100 16.63 0.91 -4.63
N ASP A 101 16.44 -0.38 -4.36
CA ASP A 101 16.87 -1.47 -5.25
C ASP A 101 16.20 -1.38 -6.62
N ALA A 102 14.89 -1.11 -6.66
CA ALA A 102 14.16 -0.90 -7.91
C ALA A 102 14.66 0.33 -8.69
N SER A 103 15.03 1.42 -8.03
CA SER A 103 15.62 2.59 -8.70
C SER A 103 17.02 2.33 -9.25
N ASN A 104 17.74 1.35 -8.70
CA ASN A 104 19.07 0.96 -9.17
C ASN A 104 19.01 -0.13 -10.27
N LEU A 105 17.82 -0.62 -10.63
CA LEU A 105 17.66 -1.65 -11.64
C LEU A 105 17.83 -1.04 -13.03
N ASP A 106 18.92 -1.36 -13.74
CA ASP A 106 19.08 -0.97 -15.14
C ASP A 106 18.16 -1.84 -16.03
N PRO A 107 17.16 -1.24 -16.70
CA PRO A 107 16.23 -1.98 -17.53
C PRO A 107 16.93 -2.73 -18.67
N ALA A 108 18.03 -2.19 -19.22
CA ALA A 108 18.68 -2.76 -20.40
C ALA A 108 19.46 -4.03 -20.09
N THR A 109 20.15 -4.10 -18.95
CA THR A 109 20.78 -5.33 -18.45
C THR A 109 19.74 -6.36 -18.04
N TYR A 110 18.72 -5.96 -17.28
CA TYR A 110 17.65 -6.89 -16.87
C TYR A 110 16.94 -7.54 -18.06
N GLN A 111 16.68 -6.77 -19.12
CA GLN A 111 16.13 -7.29 -20.37
C GLN A 111 17.05 -8.32 -21.04
N ARG A 112 18.37 -8.08 -21.04
CA ARG A 112 19.35 -8.99 -21.66
C ARG A 112 19.45 -10.31 -20.92
N ASP A 113 19.50 -10.27 -19.59
CA ASP A 113 19.66 -11.46 -18.77
C ASP A 113 18.40 -12.34 -18.77
N ASN A 114 17.22 -11.72 -18.94
CA ASN A 114 15.93 -12.39 -18.91
C ASN A 114 15.33 -12.65 -20.31
N LYS A 115 16.11 -12.54 -21.40
CA LYS A 115 15.60 -12.75 -22.78
C LYS A 115 14.90 -14.11 -22.95
N ALA A 116 15.47 -15.18 -22.40
CA ALA A 116 14.92 -16.53 -22.53
C ALA A 116 13.59 -16.69 -21.77
N THR A 117 13.48 -16.09 -20.59
CA THR A 117 12.23 -16.07 -19.80
C THR A 117 11.16 -15.24 -20.49
N PHE A 118 11.51 -14.09 -21.07
CA PHE A 118 10.57 -13.30 -21.89
C PHE A 118 10.08 -14.08 -23.11
N ALA A 119 10.95 -14.75 -23.86
CA ALA A 119 10.56 -15.57 -25.00
C ALA A 119 9.55 -16.65 -24.61
N ARG A 120 9.82 -17.39 -23.53
CA ARG A 120 8.92 -18.41 -22.98
C ARG A 120 7.55 -17.83 -22.60
N LEU A 121 7.51 -16.65 -21.98
CA LEU A 121 6.26 -16.00 -21.58
C LEU A 121 5.46 -15.53 -22.80
N VAL A 122 6.14 -15.00 -23.82
CA VAL A 122 5.51 -14.61 -25.09
C VAL A 122 4.90 -15.82 -25.79
N GLU A 123 5.59 -16.95 -25.83
CA GLU A 123 5.06 -18.20 -26.40
C GLU A 123 3.86 -18.73 -25.62
N ALA A 124 3.91 -18.69 -24.28
CA ALA A 124 2.80 -19.12 -23.43
C ALA A 124 1.57 -18.20 -23.55
N ALA A 125 1.78 -16.90 -23.79
CA ALA A 125 0.72 -15.91 -23.96
C ALA A 125 0.14 -15.86 -25.38
N ARG A 126 0.82 -16.45 -26.37
CA ARG A 126 0.26 -16.54 -27.73
C ARG A 126 -1.03 -17.38 -27.68
N PRO A 127 -2.17 -16.85 -28.16
CA PRO A 127 -3.41 -17.59 -28.18
C PRO A 127 -3.23 -18.84 -29.03
N LYS A 128 -3.51 -20.01 -28.45
CA LYS A 128 -3.54 -21.25 -29.22
C LYS A 128 -4.70 -21.15 -30.22
N PRO A 129 -4.49 -21.47 -31.51
CA PRO A 129 -5.57 -21.60 -32.47
C PRO A 129 -6.63 -22.54 -31.88
N PRO A 130 -7.94 -22.23 -32.00
CA PRO A 130 -8.97 -23.14 -31.53
C PRO A 130 -8.79 -24.47 -32.25
N GLU A 131 -8.45 -25.52 -31.49
CA GLU A 131 -8.47 -26.89 -31.99
C GLU A 131 -9.88 -27.15 -32.52
N ARG A 132 -10.00 -27.30 -33.84
CA ARG A 132 -11.20 -27.88 -34.44
C ARG A 132 -11.31 -29.27 -33.86
N LYS A 133 -12.18 -29.45 -32.87
CA LYS A 133 -12.65 -30.77 -32.49
C LYS A 133 -13.28 -31.36 -33.73
N GLU A 134 -12.64 -32.38 -34.29
CA GLU A 134 -13.23 -33.23 -35.32
C GLU A 134 -14.45 -33.94 -34.67
N PHE A 135 -15.60 -33.26 -34.72
CA PHE A 135 -16.88 -33.93 -34.65
C PHE A 135 -17.20 -34.34 -36.08
N ALA A 136 -17.12 -35.65 -36.33
CA ALA A 136 -17.56 -36.27 -37.56
C ALA A 136 -19.07 -36.03 -37.76
N ASP A 137 -19.36 -35.27 -38.82
CA ASP A 137 -20.44 -35.40 -39.80
C ASP A 137 -21.75 -36.08 -39.38
N GLU A 138 -22.81 -35.29 -39.20
CA GLU A 138 -24.14 -35.67 -39.68
C GLU A 138 -24.89 -34.42 -40.17
N SER A 139 -25.14 -34.40 -41.47
CA SER A 139 -25.77 -33.35 -42.26
C SER A 139 -27.24 -33.10 -41.90
N ALA A 140 -27.67 -31.83 -41.88
CA ALA A 140 -28.78 -31.31 -42.72
C ALA A 140 -29.18 -29.87 -42.36
N ASP A 141 -29.31 -29.05 -43.42
CA ASP A 141 -30.42 -28.12 -43.67
C ASP A 141 -30.57 -26.84 -42.82
N MET A 142 -30.05 -25.72 -43.36
CA MET A 142 -30.86 -24.60 -43.89
C MET A 142 -29.98 -23.36 -44.12
N GLY A 143 -30.07 -22.80 -45.31
CA GLY A 143 -29.33 -21.59 -45.67
C GLY A 143 -29.91 -20.31 -45.07
N SER A 144 -29.08 -19.27 -44.98
CA SER A 144 -29.41 -17.91 -45.39
C SER A 144 -28.17 -17.02 -45.32
N THR A 145 -27.99 -16.32 -46.42
CA THR A 145 -27.09 -15.24 -46.83
C THR A 145 -26.78 -14.11 -45.84
N ALA A 146 -25.66 -13.46 -46.17
CA ALA A 146 -25.36 -12.02 -46.10
C ALA A 146 -24.50 -11.52 -44.92
N GLU A 147 -23.22 -11.30 -45.27
CA GLU A 147 -22.51 -10.02 -45.14
C GLU A 147 -22.75 -9.17 -43.88
N ASN A 148 -21.70 -8.96 -43.08
CA ASN A 148 -21.34 -7.57 -42.80
C ASN A 148 -19.85 -7.34 -42.51
N SER A 149 -19.44 -6.16 -42.94
CA SER A 149 -18.13 -5.57 -43.17
C SER A 149 -17.18 -5.49 -41.97
N ALA A 150 -15.91 -5.78 -42.27
CA ALA A 150 -14.77 -5.26 -41.55
C ALA A 150 -14.73 -3.73 -41.67
N SER A 151 -14.80 -3.04 -40.53
CA SER A 151 -14.50 -1.61 -40.42
C SER A 151 -13.23 -1.45 -39.59
N LYS A 152 -12.12 -1.17 -40.26
CA LYS A 152 -10.93 -0.55 -39.65
C LYS A 152 -11.22 0.94 -39.58
N ASP A 153 -11.28 1.47 -38.37
CA ASP A 153 -11.28 2.91 -38.11
C ASP A 153 -9.90 3.28 -37.58
N ASP A 154 -9.02 3.67 -38.51
CA ASP A 154 -7.75 4.33 -38.20
C ASP A 154 -8.05 5.83 -38.09
N GLY A 155 -8.35 6.29 -36.87
CA GLY A 155 -8.57 7.69 -36.54
C GLY A 155 -7.29 8.52 -36.68
N ASN A 156 -7.07 9.04 -37.88
CA ASN A 156 -6.10 10.09 -38.19
C ASN A 156 -6.60 11.43 -37.65
N ILE A 157 -6.03 11.91 -36.53
CA ILE A 157 -6.33 13.23 -35.98
C ILE A 157 -5.46 14.26 -36.72
N VAL A 158 -6.12 15.08 -37.53
CA VAL A 158 -5.53 16.29 -38.13
C VAL A 158 -5.64 17.39 -37.07
N MET A 159 -4.50 17.93 -36.64
CA MET A 159 -4.45 19.19 -35.90
C MET A 159 -4.51 20.33 -36.92
N ASP A 160 -5.59 21.08 -36.91
CA ASP A 160 -5.69 22.38 -37.58
C ASP A 160 -5.21 23.49 -36.61
N GLU A 161 -4.33 24.35 -37.11
CA GLU A 161 -3.88 25.60 -36.49
C GLU A 161 -4.96 26.68 -36.65
N ASP A 162 -5.24 27.42 -35.57
CA ASP A 162 -5.60 28.86 -35.55
C ASP A 162 -5.38 29.43 -34.14
#